data_AF-A0A1Q7NE40-F1
#
_entry.id   AF-A0A1Q7NE40-F1
#
_cell.length_a   1.000
_cell.length_b   1.000
_cell.length_c   1.000
_cell.angle_alpha   90.00
_cell.angle_beta   90.00
_cell.angle_gamma   90.00
#
_symmetry.space_group_name_H-M   'P 1'
#
loop_
_entity.id
_entity.type
_entity.pdbx_description
1 polymer ?
#
loop_
_entity_poly.entity_id
_entity_poly.type
_entity_poly.pdbx_seq_one_letter_code
_entity_poly.pdbx_strand_id
1 'polypeptide(L)' 'MIADFRLAFKAFVEIGNRKLAIGNELRWQAETEQRYEARFIGAFVGKFAARQSGHGWRSIAA' A
#
# COMPACT_ATOMS: atom_id res chain seq x y z
N MET A 1 12.07 -4.00 6.04
CA MET A 1 10.59 -3.86 5.93
C MET A 1 10.02 -5.16 5.40
N ILE A 2 9.22 -5.88 6.19
CA ILE A 2 8.41 -7.02 5.72
C ILE A 2 6.99 -6.46 5.54
N ALA A 3 6.50 -6.41 4.30
CA ALA A 3 5.09 -6.12 4.05
C ALA A 3 4.28 -7.34 4.49
N ASP A 4 3.21 -7.13 5.28
CA ASP A 4 2.37 -8.23 5.72
C ASP A 4 1.67 -8.85 4.52
N PHE A 5 1.99 -10.12 4.25
CA PHE A 5 1.44 -10.88 3.13
C PHE A 5 0.06 -11.45 3.45
N ARG A 6 -0.36 -11.40 4.73
CA ARG A 6 -1.68 -11.85 5.19
C ARG A 6 -2.54 -10.64 5.54
N LEU A 7 -3.22 -10.10 4.54
CA LEU A 7 -4.23 -9.06 4.77
C LEU A 7 -5.61 -9.69 5.04
N ALA A 8 -6.31 -9.21 6.07
CA ALA A 8 -7.70 -9.58 6.30
C ALA A 8 -8.55 -9.24 5.06
N PHE A 9 -9.42 -10.17 4.62
CA PHE A 9 -10.23 -10.00 3.41
C PHE A 9 -11.06 -8.71 3.39
N LYS A 10 -11.61 -8.31 4.54
CA LYS A 10 -12.34 -7.04 4.69
C LYS A 10 -11.48 -5.83 4.30
N ALA A 11 -10.23 -5.79 4.74
CA ALA A 11 -9.30 -4.70 4.42
C ALA A 11 -8.91 -4.73 2.92
N PHE A 12 -8.77 -5.92 2.33
CA PHE A 12 -8.54 -6.06 0.89
C PHE A 12 -9.68 -5.45 0.06
N VAL A 13 -10.93 -5.79 0.39
CA VAL A 13 -12.12 -5.25 -0.28
C VAL A 13 -12.24 -3.74 -0.08
N GLU A 14 -11.98 -3.24 1.13
CA GLU A 14 -12.03 -1.80 1.41
C GLU A 14 -11.01 -1.02 0.56
N ILE A 15 -9.77 -1.50 0.45
CA ILE A 15 -8.74 -0.89 -0.39
C ILE A 15 -9.12 -0.96 -1.87
N GLY A 16 -9.67 -2.10 -2.34
CA GLY A 16 -10.13 -2.27 -3.72
C GLY A 16 -11.26 -1.31 -4.09
N ASN A 17 -12.12 -0.95 -3.13
CA ASN A 17 -13.23 -0.01 -3.33
C ASN A 17 -12.82 1.46 -3.22
N ARG A 18 -11.63 1.77 -2.69
CA ARG A 18 -11.11 3.14 -2.67
C ARG A 18 -10.71 3.55 -4.09
N LYS A 19 -11.36 4.59 -4.62
CA LYS A 19 -10.95 5.25 -5.85
C LYS A 19 -9.68 6.07 -5.59
N LEU A 20 -8.52 5.45 -5.79
CA LEU A 20 -7.24 6.15 -5.77
C LEU A 20 -7.04 6.91 -7.08
N ALA A 21 -6.86 8.23 -6.98
CA ALA A 21 -6.50 9.11 -8.09
C ALA A 21 -5.06 9.59 -7.92
N ILE A 22 -4.38 9.87 -9.03
CA ILE A 22 -3.02 10.42 -9.02
C ILE A 22 -3.01 11.70 -8.19
N GLY A 23 -2.05 11.82 -7.27
CA GLY A 23 -1.95 12.92 -6.32
C GLY A 23 -2.67 12.71 -4.99
N ASN A 24 -3.44 11.63 -4.82
CA ASN A 24 -4.01 11.29 -3.52
C ASN A 24 -2.90 11.02 -2.50
N GLU A 25 -3.04 11.60 -1.31
CA GLU A 25 -2.10 11.36 -0.21
C GLU A 25 -2.23 9.93 0.33
N LEU A 26 -1.09 9.26 0.52
CA LEU A 26 -0.97 7.96 1.16
C LEU A 26 -0.22 8.11 2.48
N ARG A 27 -0.70 7.44 3.52
CA ARG A 27 -0.07 7.40 4.85
C ARG A 27 0.21 5.95 5.23
N TRP A 28 1.42 5.66 5.70
CA TRP A 28 1.78 4.34 6.19
C TRP A 28 2.72 4.43 7.39
N GLN A 29 2.86 3.32 8.11
CA GLN A 29 3.73 3.21 9.27
C GLN A 29 4.73 2.08 9.03
N ALA A 30 5.96 2.26 9.49
CA ALA A 30 6.98 1.23 9.42
C ALA A 30 7.91 1.28 10.63
N GLU A 31 8.35 0.10 11.07
CA GLU A 31 9.41 -0.01 12.05
C GLU A 31 10.74 0.41 11.41
N THR A 32 11.46 1.30 12.11
CA THR A 32 12.79 1.77 11.70
C THR A 32 13.88 0.96 12.38
N GLU A 33 15.13 1.07 11.89
CA GLU A 33 16.30 0.38 12.48
C GLU A 33 16.49 0.68 13.98
N GLN A 34 15.97 1.82 14.43
CA GLN A 34 16.02 2.26 15.83
C GLN A 34 14.83 1.74 16.66
N ARG A 35 14.02 0.82 16.14
CA ARG A 35 12.80 0.26 16.76
C ARG A 35 11.73 1.30 17.12
N TYR A 36 11.76 2.46 16.47
CA TYR A 36 10.67 3.43 16.53
C TYR A 36 9.69 3.19 15.39
N GLU A 37 8.39 3.26 15.67
CA GLU A 37 7.35 3.34 14.65
C GLU A 37 7.39 4.73 14.01
N ALA A 38 7.85 4.81 12.77
CA ALA A 38 7.83 6.04 11.99
C ALA A 38 6.57 6.09 11.11
N ARG A 39 5.97 7.28 11.03
CA ARG A 39 4.84 7.58 10.14
C ARG A 39 5.34 8.30 8.90
N PHE A 40 4.94 7.82 7.74
CA PHE A 40 5.34 8.34 6.43
C PHE A 40 4.14 8.83 5.65
N ILE A 41 4.37 9.86 4.82
CA ILE A 41 3.39 10.45 3.91
C ILE A 41 4.01 10.42 2.51
N GLY A 42 3.22 10.00 1.52
CA GLY A 42 3.60 9.99 0.11
C GLY A 42 2.40 10.31 -0.78
N ALA A 43 2.62 10.34 -2.09
CA ALA A 43 1.58 10.63 -3.06
C ALA A 43 1.36 9.42 -3.97
N PHE A 44 0.11 9.06 -4.23
CA PHE A 44 -0.21 8.03 -5.20
C PHE A 44 0.16 8.51 -6.60
N VAL A 45 1.11 7.85 -7.25
CA VAL A 45 1.59 8.22 -8.59
C VAL A 45 1.04 7.32 -9.70
N GLY A 46 0.40 6.20 -9.35
CA GLY A 46 -0.25 5.32 -10.33
C GLY A 46 -0.38 3.87 -9.88
N LYS A 47 -1.15 3.11 -10.67
CA LYS A 47 -1.33 1.66 -10.50
C LYS A 47 -0.57 0.93 -11.60
N PHE A 48 0.21 -0.08 -11.22
CA PHE A 48 0.92 -0.96 -12.14
C PHE A 48 0.33 -2.37 -12.04
N ALA A 49 0.21 -3.06 -13.18
CA ALA A 49 -0.13 -4.48 -13.17
C ALA A 49 1.04 -5.25 -12.57
N ALA A 50 0.81 -5.99 -11.48
CA ALA A 50 1.77 -6.97 -11.02
C ALA A 50 1.97 -8.03 -12.11
N ARG A 51 3.18 -8.59 -12.18
CA ARG A 51 3.59 -9.57 -13.22
C ARG A 51 2.73 -10.86 -13.23
N GLN A 52 1.93 -11.07 -12.18
CA GLN A 52 0.88 -12.09 -12.11
C GLN A 52 -0.49 -11.42 -12.16
N SER A 53 -1.29 -11.80 -13.16
CA SER A 53 -2.65 -11.31 -13.36
C SER A 53 -3.53 -11.58 -12.14
N GLY A 54 -4.26 -10.55 -11.69
CA GLY A 54 -5.18 -10.66 -10.55
C GLY A 54 -4.56 -10.41 -9.16
N HIS A 55 -3.24 -10.30 -9.03
CA HIS A 55 -2.59 -9.99 -7.75
C HIS A 55 -2.41 -8.48 -7.54
N GLY A 56 -3.05 -7.93 -6.49
CA GLY A 56 -2.88 -6.53 -6.07
C GLY A 56 -1.58 -6.24 -5.32
N TRP A 57 -0.74 -7.25 -5.10
CA TRP A 57 0.52 -7.13 -4.38
C TRP A 57 1.48 -6.17 -5.07
N ARG A 58 1.96 -5.14 -4.34
CA ARG A 58 2.86 -4.08 -4.84
C ARG A 58 2.38 -3.43 -6.14
N SER A 59 1.06 -3.36 -6.35
CA SER A 59 0.46 -2.72 -7.55
C SER A 59 0.34 -1.20 -7.43
N ILE A 60 0.70 -0.62 -6.29
CA ILE A 60 0.69 0.81 -5.99
C ILE A 60 2.14 1.28 -5.87
N ALA A 61 2.53 2.29 -6.66
CA ALA A 61 3.74 3.06 -6.39
C ALA A 61 3.37 4.31 -5.58
N ALA A 62 4.21 4.64 -4.60
CA ALA A 62 4.10 5.79 -3.71
C ALA A 62 5.36 6.65 -3.82
#